data_AF-A0A963DP33-F1
#
_entry.id   AF-A0A963DP33-F1
#
_cell.length_a   1.000
_cell.length_b   1.000
_cell.length_c   1.000
_cell.angle_alpha   90.00
_cell.angle_beta   90.00
_cell.angle_gamma   90.00
#
_symmetry.space_group_name_H-M   'P 1'
#
loop_
_entity.id
_entity.type
_entity.pdbx_description
1 polymer ?
#
loop_
_entity_poly.entity_id
_entity_poly.type
_entity_poly.pdbx_seq_one_letter_code
_entity_poly.pdbx_strand_id
1 'polypeptide(L)'
;MTHTPPDRILDREERILKDIFTLMGRGHPHVGAALRQLDERMNRRVFRYFCRHRVDQQTAEELVNDLWMKIYDARDKPPDRPGVWLWTLARHMVVDWLRERTAEKRGEGREIAMDDDAWKSVVETHPASTLPSWVRICLERASWQFEQDDPARAEVLRLVAEGWTDSEIAVYYGADPDKITDKQRGAARDRAYQARKRAREYFAECKEQDQ
;
A
#
# COMPACT_ATOMS: atom_id res chain seq x y z
N MET A 1 -14.06 -5.31 22.37
CA MET A 1 -13.03 -4.82 21.42
C MET A 1 -13.75 -3.94 20.41
N THR A 2 -13.52 -2.64 20.44
CA THR A 2 -14.21 -1.66 19.58
C THR A 2 -13.67 -1.79 18.15
N HIS A 3 -14.45 -2.42 17.27
CA HIS A 3 -14.14 -2.48 15.85
C HIS A 3 -14.42 -1.10 15.24
N THR A 4 -13.39 -0.28 15.13
CA THR A 4 -13.47 0.99 14.39
C THR A 4 -13.61 0.67 12.90
N PRO A 5 -14.62 1.21 12.20
CA PRO A 5 -14.80 1.01 10.76
C PRO A 5 -13.54 1.42 9.96
N PRO A 6 -13.13 0.68 8.93
CA PRO A 6 -11.90 0.95 8.16
C PRO A 6 -11.83 2.36 7.54
N ASP A 7 -12.97 2.93 7.09
CA ASP A 7 -13.02 4.33 6.61
C ASP A 7 -12.58 5.33 7.68
N ARG A 8 -13.00 5.13 8.94
CA ARG A 8 -12.58 6.01 10.05
C ARG A 8 -11.10 5.88 10.40
N ILE A 9 -10.46 4.76 10.04
CA ILE A 9 -9.04 4.51 10.31
C ILE A 9 -8.19 5.23 9.27
N LEU A 10 -8.53 5.11 7.99
CA LEU A 10 -7.90 5.88 6.91
C LEU A 10 -8.12 7.38 7.14
N ASP A 11 -9.31 7.81 7.56
CA ASP A 11 -9.59 9.21 7.93
C ASP A 11 -8.79 9.70 9.14
N ARG A 12 -8.38 8.81 10.04
CA ARG A 12 -7.55 9.15 11.20
C ARG A 12 -6.09 9.32 10.78
N GLU A 13 -5.56 8.40 9.97
CA GLU A 13 -4.19 8.44 9.48
C GLU A 13 -3.97 9.62 8.53
N GLU A 14 -4.92 9.84 7.64
CA GLU A 14 -4.97 10.96 6.73
C GLU A 14 -4.87 12.29 7.48
N ARG A 15 -5.64 12.43 8.58
CA ARG A 15 -5.61 13.63 9.43
C ARG A 15 -4.27 13.77 10.15
N ILE A 16 -3.75 12.70 10.74
CA ILE A 16 -2.45 12.69 11.42
C ILE A 16 -1.36 13.17 10.47
N LEU A 17 -1.32 12.63 9.25
CA LEU A 17 -0.28 12.96 8.29
C LEU A 17 -0.45 14.36 7.71
N LYS A 18 -1.69 14.83 7.49
CA LYS A 18 -1.94 16.24 7.13
C LYS A 18 -1.44 17.20 8.20
N ASP A 19 -1.66 16.89 9.48
CA ASP A 19 -1.16 17.69 10.61
C ASP A 19 0.37 17.69 10.64
N ILE A 20 1.00 16.54 10.38
CA ILE A 20 2.47 16.39 10.31
C ILE A 20 3.06 17.21 9.16
N PHE A 21 2.51 17.11 7.95
CA PHE A 21 2.95 17.91 6.80
C PHE A 21 2.74 19.41 7.04
N THR A 22 1.61 19.80 7.64
CA THR A 22 1.35 21.19 8.03
C THR A 22 2.39 21.69 9.04
N LEU A 23 2.77 20.85 10.01
CA LEU A 23 3.79 21.20 11.00
C LEU A 23 5.17 21.33 10.37
N MET A 24 5.55 20.45 9.45
CA MET A 24 6.81 20.54 8.69
C MET A 24 6.85 21.81 7.82
N GLY A 25 5.74 22.17 7.17
CA GLY A 25 5.62 23.36 6.34
C GLY A 25 5.76 24.70 7.08
N ARG A 26 5.72 24.70 8.42
CA ARG A 26 5.98 25.90 9.25
C ARG A 26 7.48 26.27 9.34
N GLY A 27 8.36 25.43 8.79
CA GLY A 27 9.79 25.69 8.69
C GLY A 27 10.65 24.78 9.58
N HIS A 28 11.98 24.90 9.39
CA HIS A 28 12.99 23.99 9.94
C HIS A 28 12.88 23.68 11.46
N PRO A 29 12.58 24.66 12.36
CA PRO A 29 12.48 24.37 13.79
C PRO A 29 11.38 23.36 14.16
N HIS A 30 10.37 23.20 13.30
CA HIS A 30 9.21 22.34 13.55
C HIS A 30 9.35 20.93 12.96
N VAL A 31 10.29 20.73 12.01
CA VAL A 31 10.50 19.45 11.32
C VAL A 31 10.82 18.33 12.31
N GLY A 32 11.76 18.56 13.23
CA GLY A 32 12.13 17.53 14.21
C GLY A 32 10.99 17.14 15.15
N ALA A 33 10.11 18.10 15.50
CA ALA A 33 8.93 17.82 16.29
C ALA A 33 7.87 17.05 15.49
N ALA A 34 7.72 17.35 14.19
CA ALA A 34 6.81 16.65 13.30
C ALA A 34 7.24 15.20 13.07
N LEU A 35 8.54 14.95 12.84
CA LEU A 35 9.08 13.59 12.67
C LEU A 35 8.94 12.75 13.95
N ARG A 36 9.13 13.33 15.14
CA ARG A 36 8.84 12.63 16.40
C ARG A 36 7.36 12.26 16.52
N GLN A 37 6.46 13.17 16.18
CA GLN A 37 5.01 12.88 16.21
C GLN A 37 4.59 11.83 15.17
N LEU A 38 5.23 11.83 13.99
CA LEU A 38 5.06 10.82 12.97
C LEU A 38 5.43 9.45 13.51
N ASP A 39 6.64 9.33 14.07
CA ASP A 39 7.14 8.09 14.64
C ASP A 39 6.24 7.59 15.77
N GLU A 40 5.98 8.40 16.79
CA GLU A 40 5.12 8.02 17.94
C GLU A 40 3.73 7.52 17.53
N ARG A 41 3.14 8.11 16.48
CA ARG A 41 1.76 7.82 16.07
C ARG A 41 1.64 6.69 15.06
N MET A 42 2.67 6.50 14.22
CA MET A 42 2.59 5.62 13.05
C MET A 42 3.57 4.45 13.08
N ASN A 43 4.70 4.54 13.80
CA ASN A 43 5.77 3.53 13.83
C ASN A 43 5.22 2.12 14.07
N ARG A 44 4.50 1.91 15.19
CA ARG A 44 3.97 0.58 15.54
C ARG A 44 3.11 -0.04 14.43
N ARG A 45 2.40 0.77 13.65
CA ARG A 45 1.54 0.27 12.57
C ARG A 45 2.36 -0.08 11.33
N VAL A 46 3.26 0.80 10.93
CA VAL A 46 4.15 0.59 9.78
C VAL A 46 5.10 -0.58 10.04
N PHE A 47 5.71 -0.65 11.22
CA PHE A 47 6.57 -1.76 11.64
C PHE A 47 5.83 -3.10 11.56
N ARG A 48 4.62 -3.19 12.16
CA ARG A 48 3.80 -4.41 12.09
C ARG A 48 3.41 -4.78 10.66
N TYR A 49 3.21 -3.78 9.80
CA TYR A 49 2.94 -4.01 8.39
C TYR A 49 4.14 -4.71 7.74
N PHE A 50 5.36 -4.18 7.87
CA PHE A 50 6.56 -4.84 7.33
C PHE A 50 6.76 -6.25 7.88
N CYS A 51 6.61 -6.46 9.20
CA CYS A 51 6.73 -7.80 9.78
C CYS A 51 5.65 -8.77 9.27
N ARG A 52 4.42 -8.31 9.00
CA ARG A 52 3.36 -9.13 8.37
C ARG A 52 3.78 -9.60 6.98
N HIS A 53 4.63 -8.84 6.30
CA HIS A 53 5.23 -9.19 5.01
C HIS A 53 6.54 -10.00 5.12
N ARG A 54 6.81 -10.62 6.29
CA ARG A 54 7.99 -11.50 6.53
C ARG A 54 9.34 -10.79 6.41
N VAL A 55 9.36 -9.48 6.46
CA VAL A 55 10.57 -8.71 6.75
C VAL A 55 10.96 -9.02 8.19
N ASP A 56 12.22 -9.36 8.45
CA ASP A 56 12.71 -9.56 9.81
C ASP A 56 12.69 -8.24 10.59
N GLN A 57 12.79 -8.32 11.91
CA GLN A 57 12.61 -7.16 12.78
C GLN A 57 13.64 -6.05 12.50
N GLN A 58 14.89 -6.41 12.27
CA GLN A 58 15.95 -5.42 12.06
C GLN A 58 15.71 -4.65 10.77
N THR A 59 15.48 -5.36 9.66
CA THR A 59 15.18 -4.70 8.39
C THR A 59 13.84 -3.97 8.42
N ALA A 60 12.85 -4.42 9.19
CA ALA A 60 11.61 -3.69 9.36
C ALA A 60 11.81 -2.34 10.07
N GLU A 61 12.72 -2.24 11.04
CA GLU A 61 13.10 -0.97 11.69
C GLU A 61 13.80 -0.02 10.70
N GLU A 62 14.68 -0.55 9.86
CA GLU A 62 15.36 0.20 8.79
C GLU A 62 14.35 0.75 7.77
N LEU A 63 13.45 -0.09 7.25
CA LEU A 63 12.42 0.32 6.29
C LEU A 63 11.44 1.35 6.88
N VAL A 64 11.19 1.34 8.19
CA VAL A 64 10.39 2.40 8.85
C VAL A 64 11.12 3.74 8.77
N ASN A 65 12.42 3.75 9.06
CA ASN A 65 13.22 4.98 9.01
C ASN A 65 13.32 5.52 7.58
N ASP A 66 13.57 4.65 6.60
CA ASP A 66 13.60 5.03 5.18
C ASP A 66 12.25 5.60 4.73
N LEU A 67 11.15 5.03 5.21
CA LEU A 67 9.82 5.56 4.92
C LEU A 67 9.64 6.97 5.50
N TRP A 68 10.14 7.24 6.70
CA TRP A 68 10.13 8.58 7.29
C TRP A 68 10.98 9.57 6.52
N MET A 69 12.13 9.14 5.99
CA MET A 69 12.95 9.98 5.11
C MET A 69 12.20 10.37 3.85
N LYS A 70 11.50 9.43 3.20
CA LYS A 70 10.65 9.72 2.04
C LYS A 70 9.52 10.72 2.36
N ILE A 71 8.94 10.65 3.55
CA ILE A 71 7.95 11.64 4.01
C ILE A 71 8.59 13.01 4.23
N TYR A 72 9.77 13.05 4.84
CA TYR A 72 10.53 14.28 5.03
C TYR A 72 10.87 14.95 3.69
N ASP A 73 11.25 14.18 2.66
CA ASP A 73 11.60 14.74 1.35
C ASP A 73 10.39 15.28 0.59
N ALA A 74 9.20 14.73 0.83
CA ALA A 74 7.95 15.25 0.28
C ALA A 74 7.40 16.47 1.04
N ARG A 75 8.07 16.97 2.09
CA ARG A 75 7.55 18.09 2.92
C ARG A 75 7.28 19.37 2.13
N ASP A 76 8.06 19.64 1.09
CA ASP A 76 7.97 20.87 0.29
C ASP A 76 6.82 20.78 -0.73
N LYS A 77 6.42 19.56 -1.10
CA LYS A 77 5.27 19.27 -1.96
C LYS A 77 4.46 18.09 -1.39
N PRO A 78 3.68 18.32 -0.32
CA PRO A 78 2.90 17.26 0.30
C PRO A 78 1.87 16.66 -0.68
N PRO A 79 1.62 15.35 -0.65
CA PRO A 79 0.58 14.73 -1.46
C PRO A 79 -0.82 15.13 -0.96
N ASP A 80 -1.81 15.14 -1.86
CA ASP A 80 -3.20 15.48 -1.52
C ASP A 80 -3.83 14.49 -0.51
N ARG A 81 -3.42 13.22 -0.60
CA ARG A 81 -3.87 12.12 0.27
C ARG A 81 -2.69 11.41 0.96
N PRO A 82 -2.07 12.03 1.98
CA PRO A 82 -0.83 11.54 2.57
C PRO A 82 -0.97 10.19 3.29
N GLY A 83 -2.15 9.85 3.82
CA GLY A 83 -2.40 8.52 4.41
C GLY A 83 -2.39 7.41 3.37
N VAL A 84 -3.03 7.65 2.22
CA VAL A 84 -3.00 6.72 1.09
C VAL A 84 -1.56 6.61 0.56
N TRP A 85 -0.90 7.75 0.37
CA TRP A 85 0.47 7.81 -0.14
C TRP A 85 1.48 7.08 0.74
N LEU A 86 1.39 7.22 2.08
CA LEU A 86 2.22 6.48 3.04
C LEU A 86 2.16 4.97 2.80
N TRP A 87 0.95 4.41 2.70
CA TRP A 87 0.77 2.97 2.55
C TRP A 87 1.18 2.49 1.15
N THR A 88 1.06 3.34 0.13
CA THR A 88 1.63 3.07 -1.19
C THR A 88 3.16 2.99 -1.13
N LEU A 89 3.83 3.94 -0.46
CA LEU A 89 5.27 3.90 -0.24
C LEU A 89 5.72 2.63 0.50
N ALA A 90 5.11 2.35 1.66
CA ALA A 90 5.44 1.17 2.46
C ALA A 90 5.27 -0.13 1.65
N ARG A 91 4.25 -0.19 0.79
CA ARG A 91 4.03 -1.34 -0.10
C ARG A 91 5.15 -1.50 -1.14
N HIS A 92 5.55 -0.43 -1.81
CA HIS A 92 6.63 -0.53 -2.80
C HIS A 92 7.95 -0.93 -2.16
N MET A 93 8.25 -0.40 -0.98
CA MET A 93 9.44 -0.81 -0.23
C MET A 93 9.44 -2.31 0.10
N VAL A 94 8.28 -2.91 0.40
CA VAL A 94 8.17 -4.37 0.54
C VAL A 94 8.45 -5.10 -0.78
N VAL A 95 7.91 -4.60 -1.90
CA VAL A 95 8.10 -5.21 -3.22
C VAL A 95 9.57 -5.13 -3.64
N ASP A 96 10.21 -3.99 -3.46
CA ASP A 96 11.61 -3.77 -3.79
C ASP A 96 12.51 -4.66 -2.93
N TRP A 97 12.27 -4.70 -1.61
CA TRP A 97 12.97 -5.62 -0.70
C TRP A 97 12.81 -7.09 -1.12
N LEU A 98 11.60 -7.52 -1.52
CA LEU A 98 11.37 -8.88 -2.01
C LEU A 98 12.13 -9.16 -3.32
N ARG A 99 12.22 -8.17 -4.21
CA ARG A 99 12.94 -8.28 -5.48
C ARG A 99 14.44 -8.37 -5.26
N GLU A 100 15.00 -7.50 -4.44
CA GLU A 100 16.43 -7.51 -4.06
C GLU A 100 16.80 -8.84 -3.42
N ARG A 101 16.03 -9.29 -2.44
CA ARG A 101 16.27 -10.59 -1.79
C ARG A 101 16.22 -11.77 -2.77
N THR A 102 15.41 -11.67 -3.82
CA THR A 102 15.32 -12.70 -4.86
C THR A 102 16.50 -12.60 -5.85
N ALA A 103 16.99 -11.39 -6.14
CA ALA A 103 18.09 -11.12 -7.06
C ALA A 103 19.46 -11.44 -6.45
N GLU A 104 19.71 -11.05 -5.20
CA GLU A 104 20.92 -11.37 -4.43
C GLU A 104 21.17 -12.87 -4.39
N LYS A 105 20.12 -13.66 -4.19
CA LYS A 105 20.19 -15.13 -4.17
C LYS A 105 20.44 -15.76 -5.53
N ARG A 106 20.15 -15.06 -6.64
CA ARG A 106 20.42 -15.51 -8.01
C ARG A 106 21.83 -15.11 -8.49
N GLY A 107 22.60 -14.37 -7.69
CA GLY A 107 23.90 -13.84 -8.09
C GLY A 107 23.82 -12.74 -9.17
N GLU A 108 22.61 -12.28 -9.47
CA GLU A 108 22.32 -11.25 -10.46
C GLU A 108 21.96 -9.96 -9.70
N GLY A 109 22.95 -9.40 -9.00
CA GLY A 109 22.80 -8.12 -8.31
C GLY A 109 22.58 -7.00 -9.33
N ARG A 110 21.33 -6.75 -9.70
CA ARG A 110 20.92 -5.56 -10.42
C ARG A 110 20.14 -4.69 -9.46
N GLU A 111 20.84 -3.80 -8.77
CA GLU A 111 20.24 -2.65 -8.09
C GLU A 111 19.37 -1.91 -9.11
N ILE A 112 18.07 -1.95 -8.90
CA ILE A 112 17.18 -0.93 -9.46
C ILE A 112 16.91 0.00 -8.30
N ALA A 113 17.86 0.91 -8.05
CA ALA A 113 17.57 2.09 -7.25
C ALA A 113 16.47 2.85 -8.01
N MET A 114 15.24 2.79 -7.51
CA MET A 114 14.18 3.67 -8.00
C MET A 114 14.57 5.09 -7.63
N ASP A 115 15.01 5.84 -8.64
CA ASP A 115 15.28 7.27 -8.56
C ASP A 115 14.06 7.99 -7.97
N ASP A 116 14.28 8.80 -6.93
CA ASP A 116 13.27 9.57 -6.21
C ASP A 116 12.48 10.53 -7.13
N ASP A 117 13.04 10.88 -8.29
CA ASP A 117 12.33 11.68 -9.31
C ASP A 117 11.37 10.83 -10.17
N ALA A 118 11.68 9.56 -10.41
CA ALA A 118 10.72 8.62 -11.01
C ALA A 118 9.54 8.37 -10.07
N TRP A 119 9.79 8.31 -8.76
CA TRP A 119 8.78 8.20 -7.71
C TRP A 119 7.81 9.39 -7.69
N LYS A 120 8.32 10.62 -7.75
CA LYS A 120 7.49 11.83 -7.80
C LYS A 120 6.59 11.86 -9.03
N SER A 121 7.09 11.44 -10.19
CA SER A 121 6.28 11.42 -11.43
C SER A 121 5.07 10.48 -11.35
N VAL A 122 5.22 9.31 -10.71
CA VAL A 122 4.12 8.33 -10.55
C VAL A 122 3.05 8.85 -9.58
N VAL A 123 3.48 9.52 -8.50
CA VAL A 123 2.57 10.16 -7.52
C VAL A 123 1.78 11.30 -8.16
N GLU A 124 2.39 12.01 -9.11
CA GLU A 124 1.75 13.12 -9.85
C GLU A 124 0.76 12.67 -10.94
N THR A 125 0.72 11.38 -11.30
CA THR A 125 -0.07 10.88 -12.44
C THR A 125 -1.46 10.33 -12.06
N HIS A 126 -1.94 10.52 -10.83
CA HIS A 126 -3.34 10.23 -10.50
C HIS A 126 -4.17 11.51 -10.35
N PRO A 127 -4.74 12.07 -11.45
CA PRO A 127 -5.87 12.96 -11.29
C PRO A 127 -6.94 12.18 -10.52
N ALA A 128 -7.52 12.81 -9.50
CA ALA A 128 -8.57 12.24 -8.67
C ALA A 128 -9.81 11.87 -9.53
N SER A 129 -9.78 10.67 -10.12
CA SER A 129 -10.81 9.93 -10.85
C SER A 129 -11.82 10.75 -11.65
N THR A 130 -11.80 10.63 -12.98
CA THR A 130 -12.77 11.13 -13.96
C THR A 130 -14.20 10.55 -13.83
N LEU A 131 -14.49 9.80 -12.76
CA LEU A 131 -15.77 9.12 -12.52
C LEU A 131 -16.77 10.04 -11.81
N PRO A 132 -18.07 9.94 -12.11
CA PRO A 132 -19.11 10.64 -11.37
C PRO A 132 -19.07 10.30 -9.87
N SER A 133 -19.44 11.28 -9.04
CA SER A 133 -19.40 11.14 -7.58
C SER A 133 -20.23 9.96 -7.07
N TRP A 134 -21.37 9.66 -7.70
CA TRP A 134 -22.22 8.54 -7.29
C TRP A 134 -21.57 7.18 -7.58
N VAL A 135 -20.84 7.04 -8.69
CA VAL A 135 -20.09 5.82 -9.02
C VAL A 135 -18.97 5.61 -8.01
N ARG A 136 -18.25 6.67 -7.66
CA ARG A 136 -17.20 6.62 -6.61
C ARG A 136 -17.76 6.15 -5.27
N ILE A 137 -18.86 6.73 -4.83
CA ILE A 137 -19.54 6.35 -3.57
C ILE A 137 -20.01 4.88 -3.63
N CYS A 138 -20.53 4.43 -4.78
CA CYS A 138 -20.91 3.04 -4.97
C CYS A 138 -19.71 2.11 -4.83
N LEU A 139 -18.60 2.41 -5.53
CA LEU A 139 -17.37 1.63 -5.48
C LEU A 139 -16.79 1.57 -4.06
N GLU A 140 -16.80 2.69 -3.32
CA GLU A 140 -16.34 2.75 -1.93
C GLU A 140 -17.21 1.84 -1.04
N ARG A 141 -18.54 1.95 -1.14
CA ARG A 141 -19.48 1.12 -0.37
C ARG A 141 -19.38 -0.37 -0.72
N ALA A 142 -19.30 -0.71 -2.00
CA ALA A 142 -19.20 -2.09 -2.46
C ALA A 142 -17.87 -2.72 -2.06
N SER A 143 -16.76 -1.96 -2.14
CA SER A 143 -15.45 -2.40 -1.64
C SER A 143 -15.49 -2.66 -0.14
N TRP A 144 -16.07 -1.74 0.62
CA TRP A 144 -16.24 -1.90 2.07
C TRP A 144 -17.04 -3.16 2.41
N GLN A 145 -18.17 -3.39 1.72
CA GLN A 145 -19.00 -4.57 1.96
C GLN A 145 -18.25 -5.87 1.58
N PHE A 146 -17.52 -5.86 0.47
CA PHE A 146 -16.73 -7.01 0.04
C PHE A 146 -15.60 -7.34 1.03
N GLU A 147 -14.93 -6.33 1.59
CA GLU A 147 -13.93 -6.51 2.64
C GLU A 147 -14.50 -7.13 3.91
N GLN A 148 -15.73 -6.77 4.29
CA GLN A 148 -16.39 -7.35 5.47
C GLN A 148 -16.81 -8.80 5.24
N ASP A 149 -17.42 -9.09 4.08
CA ASP A 149 -17.96 -10.41 3.79
C ASP A 149 -16.86 -11.42 3.43
N ASP A 150 -15.81 -10.98 2.75
CA ASP A 150 -14.79 -11.87 2.16
C ASP A 150 -13.36 -11.26 2.26
N PRO A 151 -12.85 -11.03 3.48
CA PRO A 151 -11.61 -10.29 3.71
C PRO A 151 -10.39 -10.91 3.02
N ALA A 152 -10.35 -12.24 2.93
CA ALA A 152 -9.26 -12.95 2.26
C ALA A 152 -9.23 -12.66 0.76
N ARG A 153 -10.39 -12.60 0.10
CA ARG A 153 -10.47 -12.30 -1.34
C ARG A 153 -10.33 -10.81 -1.62
N ALA A 154 -10.82 -9.94 -0.73
CA ALA A 154 -10.58 -8.51 -0.82
C ALA A 154 -9.08 -8.18 -0.77
N GLU A 155 -8.32 -8.86 0.09
CA GLU A 155 -6.87 -8.76 0.13
C GLU A 155 -6.22 -9.13 -1.21
N VAL A 156 -6.60 -10.27 -1.82
CA VAL A 156 -6.11 -10.66 -3.15
C VAL A 156 -6.49 -9.64 -4.23
N LEU A 157 -7.74 -9.18 -4.23
CA LEU A 157 -8.23 -8.23 -5.23
C LEU A 157 -7.42 -6.93 -5.19
N ARG A 158 -7.05 -6.48 -3.99
CA ARG A 158 -6.18 -5.33 -3.79
C ARG A 158 -4.77 -5.56 -4.35
N LEU A 159 -4.13 -6.69 -4.02
CA LEU A 159 -2.81 -7.05 -4.58
C LEU A 159 -2.84 -7.03 -6.12
N VAL A 160 -3.92 -7.54 -6.70
CA VAL A 160 -4.12 -7.56 -8.16
C VAL A 160 -4.31 -6.17 -8.75
N ALA A 161 -5.13 -5.31 -8.13
CA ALA A 161 -5.36 -3.94 -8.60
C ALA A 161 -4.07 -3.09 -8.59
N GLU A 162 -3.15 -3.44 -7.70
CA GLU A 162 -1.84 -2.83 -7.54
C GLU A 162 -0.77 -3.43 -8.47
N GLY A 163 -1.15 -4.37 -9.35
CA GLY A 163 -0.27 -4.92 -10.37
C GLY A 163 0.64 -6.06 -9.91
N TRP A 164 0.37 -6.68 -8.76
CA TRP A 164 1.17 -7.82 -8.28
C TRP A 164 1.10 -9.01 -9.24
N THR A 165 2.26 -9.64 -9.47
CA THR A 165 2.38 -10.86 -10.28
C THR A 165 1.90 -12.10 -9.54
N ASP A 166 1.66 -13.19 -10.28
CA ASP A 166 1.29 -14.49 -9.68
C ASP A 166 2.35 -15.05 -8.74
N SER A 167 3.63 -14.76 -9.01
CA SER A 167 4.76 -15.18 -8.19
C SER A 167 4.84 -14.39 -6.88
N GLU A 168 4.66 -13.07 -6.93
CA GLU A 168 4.62 -12.21 -5.73
C GLU A 168 3.41 -12.56 -4.85
N ILE A 169 2.24 -12.82 -5.45
CA ILE A 169 1.05 -13.30 -4.71
C ILE A 169 1.31 -14.69 -4.10
N ALA A 170 2.01 -15.60 -4.80
CA ALA A 170 2.34 -16.91 -4.24
C ALA A 170 3.23 -16.78 -2.99
N VAL A 171 4.26 -15.93 -3.04
CA VAL A 171 5.15 -15.65 -1.90
C VAL A 171 4.36 -15.01 -0.75
N TYR A 172 3.48 -14.07 -1.07
CA TYR A 172 2.60 -13.45 -0.10
C TYR A 172 1.77 -14.49 0.68
N TYR A 173 1.29 -15.52 -0.01
CA TYR A 173 0.55 -16.64 0.59
C TYR A 173 1.43 -17.78 1.12
N GLY A 174 2.73 -17.52 1.33
CA GLY A 174 3.65 -18.43 2.02
C GLY A 174 4.45 -19.37 1.12
N ALA A 175 4.50 -19.12 -0.19
CA ALA A 175 5.51 -19.79 -1.02
C ALA A 175 6.91 -19.27 -0.67
N ASP A 176 7.88 -20.17 -0.71
CA ASP A 176 9.29 -19.79 -0.64
C ASP A 176 9.66 -19.02 -1.92
N PRO A 177 10.14 -17.76 -1.83
CA PRO A 177 10.53 -16.97 -3.00
C PRO A 177 11.59 -17.65 -3.85
N ASP A 178 12.39 -18.54 -3.27
CA ASP A 178 13.49 -19.22 -3.95
C ASP A 178 13.03 -20.50 -4.66
N LYS A 179 11.88 -21.06 -4.25
CA LYS A 179 11.40 -22.37 -4.68
C LYS A 179 9.94 -22.34 -5.13
N ILE A 180 9.54 -21.23 -5.76
CA ILE A 180 8.16 -21.09 -6.29
C ILE A 180 7.95 -22.10 -7.42
N THR A 181 7.06 -23.04 -7.16
CA THR A 181 6.61 -24.05 -8.12
C THR A 181 5.51 -23.51 -9.03
N ASP A 182 5.31 -24.13 -10.20
CA ASP A 182 4.17 -23.82 -11.07
C ASP A 182 2.82 -24.04 -10.40
N LYS A 183 2.75 -25.00 -9.48
CA LYS A 183 1.56 -25.24 -8.67
C LYS A 183 1.24 -24.03 -7.78
N GLN A 184 2.24 -23.40 -7.17
CA GLN A 184 2.05 -22.23 -6.34
C GLN A 184 1.66 -20.99 -7.16
N ARG A 185 2.30 -20.78 -8.32
CA ARG A 185 1.87 -19.74 -9.28
C ARG A 185 0.44 -19.97 -9.75
N GLY A 186 0.08 -21.21 -10.09
CA GLY A 186 -1.28 -21.60 -10.46
C GLY A 186 -2.29 -21.30 -9.35
N ALA A 187 -1.96 -21.64 -8.10
CA ALA A 187 -2.81 -21.33 -6.95
C ALA A 187 -2.93 -19.82 -6.69
N ALA A 188 -1.91 -19.01 -6.97
CA ALA A 188 -1.98 -17.56 -6.89
C ALA A 188 -2.88 -16.97 -7.98
N ARG A 189 -2.78 -17.45 -9.23
CA ARG A 189 -3.69 -17.08 -10.32
C ARG A 189 -5.14 -17.45 -10.00
N ASP A 190 -5.37 -18.65 -9.45
CA ASP A 190 -6.71 -19.08 -9.06
C ASP A 190 -7.27 -18.17 -7.96
N ARG A 191 -6.50 -17.84 -6.92
CA ARG A 191 -6.91 -16.83 -5.92
C ARG A 191 -7.31 -15.51 -6.56
N ALA A 192 -6.49 -14.97 -7.45
CA ALA A 192 -6.77 -13.72 -8.16
C ALA A 192 -8.04 -13.82 -9.00
N TYR A 193 -8.24 -14.95 -9.68
CA TYR A 193 -9.44 -15.23 -10.45
C TYR A 193 -10.69 -15.29 -9.57
N GLN A 194 -10.67 -16.08 -8.48
CA GLN A 194 -11.80 -16.22 -7.57
C GLN A 194 -12.14 -14.90 -6.88
N ALA A 195 -11.13 -14.09 -6.51
CA ALA A 195 -11.32 -12.78 -5.94
C ALA A 195 -12.05 -11.83 -6.91
N ARG A 196 -11.57 -11.72 -8.16
CA ARG A 196 -12.25 -10.92 -9.20
C ARG A 196 -13.66 -11.44 -9.48
N LYS A 197 -13.83 -12.76 -9.53
CA LYS A 197 -15.14 -13.38 -9.79
C LYS A 197 -16.15 -13.00 -8.72
N ARG A 198 -15.79 -13.13 -7.44
CA ARG A 198 -16.65 -12.76 -6.32
C ARG A 198 -16.90 -11.24 -6.28
N ALA A 199 -15.86 -10.44 -6.47
CA ALA A 199 -15.95 -8.99 -6.48
C ALA A 199 -16.97 -8.46 -7.50
N ARG A 200 -17.06 -9.05 -8.70
CA ARG A 200 -18.03 -8.66 -9.73
C ARG A 200 -19.48 -8.65 -9.24
N GLU A 201 -19.83 -9.53 -8.31
CA GLU A 201 -21.18 -9.58 -7.74
C GLU A 201 -21.48 -8.34 -6.88
N TYR A 202 -20.48 -7.82 -6.18
CA TYR A 202 -20.59 -6.61 -5.35
C TYR A 202 -20.55 -5.32 -6.18
N PHE A 203 -19.74 -5.29 -7.23
CA PHE A 203 -19.55 -4.10 -8.07
C PHE A 203 -20.52 -4.01 -9.26
N ALA A 204 -21.43 -4.98 -9.43
CA ALA A 204 -22.30 -5.09 -10.60
C ALA A 204 -23.13 -3.82 -10.89
N GLU A 205 -23.54 -3.12 -9.83
CA GLU A 205 -24.36 -1.91 -9.90
C GLU A 205 -23.55 -0.61 -9.98
N CYS A 206 -22.23 -0.67 -9.77
CA CYS A 206 -21.34 0.50 -9.75
C CYS A 206 -20.80 0.85 -11.15
N LYS A 207 -21.70 1.09 -12.10
CA LYS A 207 -21.36 1.45 -13.48
C LYS A 207 -22.33 2.51 -14.01
N GLU A 208 -21.85 3.45 -14.81
CA GLU A 208 -22.74 4.33 -15.58
C GLU A 208 -23.67 3.46 -16.43
N GLN A 209 -24.98 3.70 -16.32
CA GLN A 209 -25.93 3.14 -17.26
C GLN A 209 -26.03 4.14 -18.41
N ASP A 210 -25.67 3.69 -19.61
CA ASP A 210 -25.85 4.49 -20.83
C ASP A 210 -27.33 4.91 -20.92
N GLN A 211 -27.55 6.22 -20.99
CA GLN A 211 -28.80 6.81 -21.47
C GLN A 211 -28.71 7.00 -22.98
#